data_AF-A0A3G9DRU5-F1
#
_entry.id   AF-A0A3G9DRU5-F1
#
_cell.length_a   1.000
_cell.length_b   1.000
_cell.length_c   1.000
_cell.angle_alpha   90.00
_cell.angle_beta   90.00
_cell.angle_gamma   90.00
#
_symmetry.space_group_name_H-M   'P 1'
#
loop_
_entity.id
_entity.type
_entity.pdbx_description
1 polymer ?
#
loop_
_entity_poly.entity_id
_entity_poly.type
_entity_poly.pdbx_seq_one_letter_code
_entity_poly.pdbx_strand_id
1 'polypeptide(L)'
;MTKTIRELNRHYYISIVVLAVFFLIVIFRVIGFGTPVRVTMTAEMYAIGITLLLIPVALKLFAEKVKKIPKGTGKARTMKYYKDAWLLRMYIVNAVTAGNIFLYALSQSKNFIWLAVISFIVYMFCKPSCQELETVVGESEGVK
;
A
#
# COMPACT_ATOMS: atom_id res chain seq x y z
N MET A 1 -9.14 -7.32 20.68
CA MET A 1 -8.82 -7.48 19.24
C MET A 1 -9.69 -6.60 18.35
N THR A 2 -11.02 -6.59 18.54
CA THR A 2 -11.98 -5.84 17.69
C THR A 2 -11.72 -4.34 17.61
N LYS A 3 -11.32 -3.67 18.71
CA LYS A 3 -10.99 -2.23 18.70
C LYS A 3 -9.77 -1.91 17.81
N THR A 4 -8.71 -2.71 17.91
CA THR A 4 -7.47 -2.53 17.13
C THR A 4 -7.70 -2.76 15.64
N ILE A 5 -8.48 -3.78 15.29
CA ILE A 5 -8.85 -4.04 13.88
C ILE A 5 -9.73 -2.91 13.34
N ARG A 6 -10.71 -2.44 14.11
CA ARG A 6 -11.58 -1.33 13.71
C ARG A 6 -10.79 -0.05 13.44
N GLU A 7 -9.77 0.24 14.26
CA GLU A 7 -8.87 1.36 14.04
C GLU A 7 -8.04 1.17 12.76
N LEU A 8 -7.51 -0.02 12.53
CA LEU A 8 -6.73 -0.36 11.34
C LEU A 8 -7.57 -0.24 10.05
N ASN A 9 -8.80 -0.74 10.08
CA ASN A 9 -9.77 -0.62 8.99
C ASN A 9 -10.17 0.84 8.74
N ARG A 10 -10.28 1.65 9.80
CA ARG A 10 -10.54 3.09 9.66
C ARG A 10 -9.36 3.79 8.98
N HIS A 11 -8.13 3.51 9.39
CA HIS A 11 -6.93 4.05 8.71
C HIS A 11 -6.84 3.60 7.26
N TYR A 12 -7.16 2.34 6.99
CA TYR A 12 -7.28 1.80 5.62
C TYR A 12 -8.25 2.62 4.77
N TYR A 13 -9.47 2.79 5.26
CA TYR A 13 -10.52 3.50 4.53
C TYR A 13 -10.23 4.99 4.37
N ILE A 14 -9.68 5.64 5.39
CA ILE A 14 -9.27 7.04 5.29
C ILE A 14 -8.17 7.19 4.23
N SER A 15 -7.15 6.35 4.25
CA SER A 15 -6.03 6.47 3.32
C SER A 15 -6.44 6.22 1.88
N ILE A 16 -7.30 5.23 1.61
CA ILE A 16 -7.80 4.98 0.25
C ILE A 16 -8.68 6.13 -0.25
N VAL A 17 -9.54 6.69 0.61
CA VAL A 17 -10.39 7.84 0.25
C VAL A 17 -9.52 9.06 -0.03
N VAL A 18 -8.53 9.35 0.81
CA VAL A 18 -7.60 10.47 0.60
C VAL A 18 -6.85 10.31 -0.72
N LEU A 19 -6.32 9.12 -1.02
CA LEU A 19 -5.65 8.83 -2.29
C LEU A 19 -6.59 8.93 -3.49
N ALA A 20 -7.82 8.44 -3.38
CA ALA A 20 -8.80 8.51 -4.45
C ALA A 20 -9.20 9.96 -4.74
N VAL A 21 -9.45 10.77 -3.70
CA VAL A 21 -9.72 12.20 -3.86
C VAL A 21 -8.52 12.91 -4.47
N PHE A 22 -7.30 12.63 -4.00
CA PHE A 22 -6.07 13.20 -4.57
C PHE A 22 -5.91 12.85 -6.06
N PHE A 23 -6.17 11.60 -6.43
CA PHE A 23 -6.14 11.15 -7.81
C PHE A 23 -7.17 11.89 -8.68
N LEU A 24 -8.41 12.04 -8.20
CA LEU A 24 -9.46 12.77 -8.90
C LEU A 24 -9.09 14.25 -9.09
N ILE A 25 -8.58 14.91 -8.05
CA ILE A 25 -8.12 16.31 -8.13
C ILE A 25 -7.08 16.48 -9.25
N VAL A 26 -6.14 15.55 -9.36
CA VAL A 26 -5.10 15.57 -10.40
C VAL A 26 -5.68 15.28 -11.79
N ILE A 27 -6.58 14.31 -11.92
CA ILE A 27 -7.26 13.99 -13.21
C ILE A 27 -8.08 15.17 -13.72
N PHE A 28 -8.89 15.78 -12.84
CA PHE A 28 -9.71 16.94 -13.20
C PHE A 28 -8.89 18.22 -13.36
N ARG A 29 -7.56 18.16 -13.17
CA ARG A 29 -6.64 19.31 -13.24
C ARG A 29 -7.10 20.50 -12.39
N VAL A 30 -7.73 20.21 -11.24
CA VAL A 30 -8.12 21.25 -10.27
C VAL A 30 -6.87 21.96 -9.74
N ILE A 31 -5.73 21.27 -9.73
CA ILE A 31 -4.40 21.82 -9.45
C ILE A 31 -3.58 21.76 -10.75
N GLY A 32 -3.30 22.93 -11.34
CA GLY A 32 -2.47 23.04 -12.54
C GLY A 32 -0.99 23.07 -12.21
N PHE A 33 -0.28 21.97 -12.49
CA PHE A 33 1.19 21.92 -12.41
C PHE A 33 1.82 22.46 -13.71
N GLY A 34 1.74 23.78 -13.92
CA GLY A 34 2.52 24.49 -14.95
C GLY A 34 2.56 23.85 -16.35
N THR A 35 3.69 24.00 -17.04
CA THR A 35 3.94 23.36 -18.34
C THR A 35 4.36 21.89 -18.14
N PRO A 36 3.81 20.95 -18.92
CA PRO A 36 4.18 19.55 -18.81
C PRO A 36 5.65 19.36 -19.15
N VAL A 37 6.38 18.70 -18.26
CA VAL A 37 7.79 18.36 -18.49
C VAL A 37 7.82 17.17 -19.44
N ARG A 38 8.57 17.27 -20.55
CA ARG A 38 8.82 16.11 -21.41
C ARG A 38 9.68 15.10 -20.67
N VAL A 39 9.03 14.10 -20.11
CA VAL A 39 9.70 12.92 -19.59
C VAL A 39 10.15 12.07 -20.78
N THR A 40 11.40 11.63 -20.79
CA THR A 40 11.91 10.76 -21.85
C THR A 40 11.24 9.38 -21.76
N MET A 41 11.05 8.73 -22.90
CA MET A 41 10.44 7.39 -22.98
C MET A 41 11.15 6.39 -22.05
N THR A 42 12.47 6.49 -21.91
CA THR A 42 13.27 5.67 -21.01
C THR A 42 12.90 5.87 -19.54
N ALA A 43 12.72 7.12 -19.10
CA ALA A 43 12.35 7.41 -17.71
C ALA A 43 10.94 6.90 -17.37
N GLU A 44 10.00 6.97 -18.32
CA GLU A 44 8.67 6.37 -18.15
C GLU A 44 8.75 4.84 -17.98
N MET A 45 9.56 4.17 -18.80
CA MET A 45 9.77 2.72 -18.70
C MET A 45 10.35 2.30 -17.35
N TYR A 46 11.34 3.04 -16.82
CA TYR A 46 11.89 2.77 -15.50
C TYR A 46 10.85 2.98 -14.40
N ALA A 47 10.06 4.05 -14.46
CA ALA A 47 9.02 4.31 -13.46
C ALA A 47 7.93 3.22 -13.45
N ILE A 48 7.54 2.73 -14.64
CA ILE A 48 6.63 1.59 -14.80
C ILE A 48 7.24 0.31 -14.22
N GLY A 49 8.47 -0.02 -14.60
CA GLY A 49 9.16 -1.23 -14.14
C GLY A 49 9.35 -1.24 -12.62
N ILE A 50 9.76 -0.11 -12.05
CA ILE A 50 9.91 0.07 -10.60
C ILE A 50 8.56 -0.12 -9.89
N THR A 51 7.49 0.49 -10.38
CA THR A 51 6.14 0.32 -9.82
C THR A 51 5.70 -1.15 -9.81
N LEU A 52 5.87 -1.85 -10.92
CA LEU A 52 5.52 -3.27 -11.07
C LEU A 52 6.34 -4.18 -10.15
N LEU A 53 7.58 -3.80 -9.81
CA LEU A 53 8.43 -4.55 -8.88
C LEU A 53 8.14 -4.21 -7.41
N LEU A 54 7.86 -2.95 -7.08
CA LEU A 54 7.62 -2.55 -5.68
C LEU A 54 6.34 -3.18 -5.12
N ILE A 55 5.30 -3.35 -5.94
CA ILE A 55 4.04 -3.99 -5.55
C ILE A 55 4.26 -5.42 -4.98
N PRO A 56 4.84 -6.38 -5.74
CA PRO A 56 5.09 -7.73 -5.25
C PRO A 56 6.15 -7.76 -4.15
N VAL A 57 7.13 -6.85 -4.16
CA VAL A 57 8.11 -6.72 -3.07
C VAL A 57 7.43 -6.31 -1.77
N ALA A 58 6.50 -5.34 -1.79
CA ALA A 58 5.74 -4.93 -0.61
C ALA A 58 4.90 -6.08 -0.04
N LEU A 59 4.27 -6.86 -0.93
CA LEU A 59 3.52 -8.07 -0.59
C LEU A 59 4.42 -9.13 0.05
N LYS A 60 5.58 -9.40 -0.55
CA LYS A 60 6.54 -10.39 -0.06
C LYS A 60 7.15 -10.00 1.29
N LEU A 61 7.51 -8.73 1.46
CA LEU A 61 8.05 -8.20 2.72
C LEU A 61 7.06 -8.35 3.88
N PHE A 62 5.76 -8.17 3.61
CA PHE A 62 4.72 -8.42 4.61
C PHE A 62 4.70 -9.90 5.03
N ALA A 63 4.64 -10.82 4.06
CA ALA A 63 4.63 -12.26 4.32
C ALA A 63 5.87 -12.71 5.10
N GLU A 64 7.05 -12.23 4.73
CA GLU A 64 8.29 -12.54 5.45
C GLU A 64 8.33 -11.99 6.86
N LYS A 65 7.86 -10.75 7.09
CA LYS A 65 7.79 -10.16 8.43
C LYS A 65 6.81 -10.90 9.35
N VAL A 66 5.66 -11.31 8.82
CA VAL A 66 4.68 -12.10 9.58
C VAL A 66 5.23 -13.49 9.91
N LYS A 67 5.91 -14.15 8.95
CA LYS A 67 6.54 -15.46 9.18
C LYS A 67 7.70 -15.43 10.18
N LYS A 68 8.38 -14.30 10.32
CA LYS A 68 9.49 -14.09 11.27
C LYS A 68 9.03 -13.82 12.71
N ILE A 69 7.73 -13.79 12.99
CA ILE A 69 7.25 -13.63 14.38
C ILE A 69 7.58 -14.92 15.15
N PRO A 70 8.40 -14.85 16.23
CA PRO A 70 8.77 -16.03 17.00
C PRO A 70 7.54 -16.69 17.63
N LYS A 71 7.44 -18.02 17.53
CA LYS A 71 6.39 -18.80 18.22
C LYS A 71 6.58 -18.65 19.73
N GLY A 72 5.49 -18.47 20.48
CA GLY A 72 5.54 -18.13 21.92
C GLY A 72 5.66 -16.63 22.22
N THR A 73 5.67 -15.76 21.20
CA THR A 73 5.53 -14.31 21.41
C THR A 73 4.14 -14.03 21.95
N GLY A 74 4.05 -13.46 23.16
CA GLY A 74 2.76 -13.16 23.79
C GLY A 74 1.87 -12.30 22.89
N LYS A 75 0.56 -12.56 22.94
CA LYS A 75 -0.53 -11.96 22.15
C LYS A 75 -0.40 -10.45 21.87
N ALA A 76 -0.05 -9.66 22.89
CA ALA A 76 0.12 -8.22 22.76
C ALA A 76 1.29 -7.82 21.85
N ARG A 77 2.38 -8.60 21.88
CA ARG A 77 3.60 -8.35 21.12
C ARG A 77 3.46 -8.85 19.68
N THR A 78 2.82 -10.02 19.47
CA THR A 78 2.43 -10.52 18.13
C THR A 78 1.53 -9.53 17.40
N MET A 79 0.54 -8.97 18.09
CA MET A 79 -0.37 -7.98 17.51
C MET A 79 0.36 -6.67 17.13
N LYS A 80 1.39 -6.26 17.88
CA LYS A 80 2.23 -5.10 17.53
C LYS A 80 3.04 -5.35 16.26
N TYR A 81 3.69 -6.51 16.13
CA TYR A 81 4.45 -6.88 14.94
C TYR A 81 3.57 -6.95 13.68
N TYR A 82 2.36 -7.52 13.81
CA TYR A 82 1.40 -7.53 12.71
C TYR A 82 1.00 -6.11 12.28
N LYS A 83 0.70 -5.23 13.25
CA LYS A 83 0.33 -3.84 12.97
C LYS A 83 1.45 -3.09 12.23
N ASP A 84 2.70 -3.25 12.67
CA ASP A 84 3.86 -2.61 12.01
C ASP A 84 4.10 -3.17 10.60
N ALA A 85 4.01 -4.48 10.41
CA ALA A 85 4.17 -5.09 9.09
C ALA A 85 3.07 -4.62 8.12
N TRP A 86 1.83 -4.54 8.59
CA TRP A 86 0.70 -4.07 7.79
C TRP A 86 0.85 -2.58 7.45
N LEU A 87 1.23 -1.74 8.41
CA LEU A 87 1.50 -0.32 8.16
C LEU A 87 2.60 -0.14 7.10
N LEU A 88 3.69 -0.90 7.20
CA LEU A 88 4.80 -0.83 6.24
C LEU A 88 4.34 -1.16 4.81
N ARG A 89 3.57 -2.25 4.63
CA ARG A 89 3.00 -2.59 3.32
C ARG A 89 2.12 -1.46 2.79
N MET A 90 1.26 -0.90 3.63
CA MET A 90 0.35 0.17 3.23
C MET A 90 1.08 1.47 2.88
N TYR A 91 2.15 1.82 3.60
CA TYR A 91 3.01 2.96 3.28
C TYR A 91 3.71 2.79 1.93
N ILE A 92 4.20 1.59 1.61
CA ILE A 92 4.84 1.34 0.31
C ILE A 92 3.81 1.51 -0.82
N VAL A 93 2.64 0.90 -0.71
CA VAL A 93 1.60 1.04 -1.74
C VAL A 93 1.10 2.49 -1.84
N ASN A 94 0.96 3.20 -0.72
CA ASN A 94 0.66 4.63 -0.72
C ASN A 94 1.72 5.43 -1.47
N ALA A 95 3.00 5.22 -1.17
CA ALA A 95 4.12 5.93 -1.81
C ALA A 95 4.19 5.66 -3.31
N VAL A 96 4.00 4.41 -3.73
CA VAL A 96 3.96 4.02 -5.14
C VAL A 96 2.77 4.67 -5.85
N THR A 97 1.59 4.63 -5.25
CA THR A 97 0.38 5.25 -5.83
C THR A 97 0.55 6.76 -5.94
N ALA A 98 0.99 7.43 -4.88
CA ALA A 98 1.23 8.87 -4.88
C ALA A 98 2.31 9.27 -5.90
N GLY A 99 3.39 8.48 -6.01
CA GLY A 99 4.43 8.67 -7.01
C GLY A 99 3.90 8.59 -8.44
N ASN A 100 3.04 7.60 -8.74
CA ASN A 100 2.39 7.49 -10.04
C ASN A 100 1.44 8.67 -10.33
N ILE A 101 0.67 9.12 -9.35
CA ILE A 101 -0.19 10.30 -9.48
C ILE A 101 0.65 11.57 -9.72
N PHE A 102 1.78 11.71 -9.03
CA PHE A 102 2.69 12.84 -9.19
C PHE A 102 3.38 12.83 -10.57
N LEU A 103 3.86 11.67 -11.02
CA LEU A 103 4.42 11.48 -12.36
C LEU A 103 3.38 11.78 -13.45
N TYR A 104 2.13 11.38 -13.22
CA TYR A 104 1.03 11.76 -14.11
C TYR A 104 0.81 13.28 -14.14
N ALA A 105 0.84 13.95 -12.98
CA ALA A 105 0.69 15.40 -12.90
C ALA A 105 1.77 16.13 -13.75
N LEU A 106 3.01 15.64 -13.71
CA LEU A 106 4.14 16.23 -14.44
C LEU A 106 4.21 15.87 -15.94
N SER A 107 4.07 14.57 -16.28
CA SER A 107 4.23 14.07 -17.66
C SER A 107 2.94 14.17 -18.48
N GLN A 108 1.78 14.12 -17.82
CA GLN A 108 0.45 13.96 -18.45
C GLN A 108 0.32 12.69 -19.33
N SER A 109 1.26 11.74 -19.20
CA SER A 109 1.23 10.47 -19.92
C SER A 109 0.17 9.54 -19.35
N LYS A 110 -0.65 8.95 -20.23
CA LYS A 110 -1.75 8.04 -19.87
C LYS A 110 -1.25 6.77 -19.15
N ASN A 111 0.01 6.39 -19.34
CA ASN A 111 0.62 5.23 -18.70
C ASN A 111 0.59 5.33 -17.17
N PHE A 112 0.87 6.52 -16.63
CA PHE A 112 0.87 6.75 -15.18
C PHE A 112 -0.53 6.68 -14.56
N ILE A 113 -1.58 7.04 -15.32
CA ILE A 113 -2.98 6.82 -14.90
C ILE A 113 -3.24 5.33 -14.72
N TRP A 114 -2.88 4.52 -15.72
CA TRP A 114 -3.08 3.07 -15.66
C TRP A 114 -2.31 2.42 -14.50
N LEU A 115 -1.08 2.86 -14.23
CA LEU A 115 -0.32 2.41 -13.07
C LEU A 115 -0.97 2.80 -11.74
N ALA A 116 -1.53 4.00 -11.64
CA ALA A 116 -2.28 4.43 -10.46
C ALA A 116 -3.50 3.52 -10.25
N VAL A 117 -4.26 3.22 -11.31
CA VAL A 117 -5.39 2.28 -11.26
C VAL A 117 -4.96 0.88 -10.81
N ILE A 118 -3.87 0.34 -11.36
CA ILE A 118 -3.32 -0.95 -10.93
C ILE A 118 -2.92 -0.90 -9.44
N SER A 119 -2.31 0.20 -8.99
CA SER A 119 -1.95 0.39 -7.59
C SER A 119 -3.18 0.43 -6.68
N PHE A 120 -4.31 1.01 -7.13
CA PHE A 120 -5.59 0.94 -6.40
C PHE A 120 -6.14 -0.49 -6.29
N ILE A 121 -6.01 -1.31 -7.34
CA ILE A 121 -6.40 -2.73 -7.27
C ILE A 121 -5.55 -3.47 -6.22
N VAL A 122 -4.24 -3.25 -6.23
CA VAL A 122 -3.31 -3.80 -5.22
C VAL A 122 -3.69 -3.33 -3.81
N TYR A 123 -4.13 -2.09 -3.68
CA TYR A 123 -4.64 -1.54 -2.43
C TYR A 123 -5.79 -2.35 -1.85
N MET A 124 -6.68 -2.87 -2.72
CA MET A 124 -7.79 -3.71 -2.31
C MET A 124 -7.30 -5.00 -1.65
N PHE A 125 -6.22 -5.58 -2.17
CA PHE A 125 -5.56 -6.74 -1.56
C PHE A 125 -4.85 -6.41 -0.24
N CYS A 126 -4.61 -5.13 0.07
CA CYS A 126 -3.99 -4.70 1.34
C CYS A 126 -5.00 -4.54 2.48
N LYS A 127 -6.29 -4.82 2.23
CA LYS A 127 -7.34 -4.76 3.25
C LYS A 127 -6.99 -5.69 4.43
N PRO A 128 -7.01 -5.19 5.67
CA PRO A 128 -6.71 -6.01 6.83
C PRO A 128 -7.83 -7.04 7.01
N SER A 129 -7.48 -8.33 7.03
CA SER A 129 -8.42 -9.43 7.28
C SER A 129 -8.37 -9.86 8.73
N CYS A 130 -9.52 -9.97 9.39
CA CYS A 130 -9.62 -10.47 10.77
C CYS A 130 -9.12 -11.92 10.87
N GLN A 131 -9.37 -12.73 9.84
CA GLN A 131 -9.01 -14.15 9.82
C GLN A 131 -7.50 -14.35 9.81
N GLU A 132 -6.77 -13.51 9.08
CA GLU A 132 -5.29 -13.52 9.03
C GLU A 132 -4.66 -13.15 10.39
N LEU A 133 -5.29 -12.25 11.15
CA LEU A 133 -4.81 -11.90 12.48
C LEU A 133 -5.09 -13.02 13.50
N GLU A 134 -6.25 -13.66 13.40
CA GLU A 134 -6.63 -14.76 14.28
C GLU A 134 -5.78 -16.02 14.05
N THR A 135 -5.44 -16.34 12.80
CA THR A 135 -4.50 -17.43 12.47
C THR A 135 -3.09 -17.14 12.98
N VAL A 136 -2.55 -15.94 12.75
CA VAL A 136 -1.21 -15.57 13.22
C VAL A 136 -1.12 -15.55 14.75
N VAL A 137 -2.16 -15.04 15.43
CA VAL A 137 -2.21 -15.06 16.90
C VAL A 137 -2.38 -16.49 17.42
N GLY A 138 -3.26 -17.29 16.81
CA GLY A 138 -3.47 -18.69 17.18
C GLY A 138 -2.22 -19.55 17.01
N GLU A 139 -1.48 -19.39 15.91
CA GLU A 139 -0.23 -20.12 15.67
C GLU A 139 0.89 -19.68 16.63
N SER A 140 0.84 -18.44 17.13
CA SER A 140 1.78 -17.96 18.16
C SER A 140 1.48 -18.48 19.58
N GLU A 141 0.22 -18.82 19.87
CA GLU A 141 -0.23 -19.38 21.16
C GLU A 141 -0.24 -20.94 21.19
N GLY A 142 -0.25 -21.60 20.03
CA GLY A 142 -0.41 -23.06 19.86
C GLY A 142 0.85 -23.93 20.02
N VAL A 143 1.70 -23.66 21.02
CA VAL A 143 2.68 -24.66 21.50
C VAL A 143 2.47 -24.83 23.00
N LYS A 144 1.70 -25.86 23.35
CA LYS A 144 1.88 -26.62 24.59
C LYS A 144 2.36 -28.00 24.19
#